data_AF-A0A964DEX3-F1
#
_entry.id   AF-A0A964DEX3-F1
#
_cell.length_a   1.000
_cell.length_b   1.000
_cell.length_c   1.000
_cell.angle_alpha   90.00
_cell.angle_beta   90.00
_cell.angle_gamma   90.00
#
_symmetry.space_group_name_H-M   'P 1'
#
loop_
_entity.id
_entity.type
_entity.pdbx_description
1 polymer ?
#
loop_
_entity_poly.entity_id
_entity_poly.type
_entity_poly.pdbx_seq_one_letter_code
_entity_poly.pdbx_strand_id
1 'polypeptide(L)'
;MLRDRYDFVRIKKPARLEAIWMTSRELNEMVEVKTGFVMDALLEGKFLIDDGTLITAKKKLETSLKMLHAIRLSHGWFIPRDSLEEVISFDCH
;
A
#
# COMPACT_ATOMS: atom_id res chain seq x y z
N MET A 1 10.27 -1.56 -33.31
CA MET A 1 11.00 -2.65 -32.61
C MET A 1 11.05 -2.33 -31.12
N LEU A 2 10.74 -3.29 -30.27
CA LEU A 2 10.65 -3.15 -28.79
C LEU A 2 12.01 -2.97 -28.07
N ARG A 3 13.11 -2.80 -28.80
CA ARG A 3 14.47 -2.84 -28.23
C ARG A 3 14.92 -1.53 -27.57
N ASP A 4 14.32 -0.39 -27.91
CA ASP A 4 14.86 0.92 -27.52
C ASP A 4 14.21 1.54 -26.26
N ARG A 5 13.39 0.80 -25.51
CA ARG A 5 12.70 1.34 -24.31
C ARG A 5 13.26 0.88 -22.96
N TYR A 6 14.31 0.06 -22.94
CA TYR A 6 14.84 -0.54 -21.70
C TYR A 6 16.03 0.20 -21.07
N ASP A 7 16.44 1.35 -21.61
CA ASP A 7 17.55 2.12 -21.02
C ASP A 7 17.18 2.89 -19.74
N PHE A 8 15.93 2.82 -19.28
CA PHE A 8 15.48 3.65 -18.18
C PHE A 8 15.84 3.15 -16.78
N VAL A 9 16.44 1.96 -16.64
CA VAL A 9 16.51 1.34 -15.31
C VAL A 9 17.81 0.55 -15.11
N ARG A 10 18.87 1.20 -14.63
CA ARG A 10 20.03 0.55 -13.99
C ARG A 10 19.66 -0.07 -12.62
N ILE A 11 18.49 -0.68 -12.50
CA ILE A 11 18.14 -1.51 -11.34
C ILE A 11 18.67 -2.90 -11.68
N LYS A 12 19.54 -3.46 -10.83
CA LYS A 12 19.91 -4.88 -10.89
C LYS A 12 18.63 -5.68 -11.09
N LYS A 13 18.50 -6.39 -12.23
CA LYS A 13 17.34 -7.24 -12.52
C LYS A 13 17.05 -8.07 -11.26
N PRO A 14 15.88 -7.90 -10.61
CA PRO A 14 15.56 -8.68 -9.44
C PRO A 14 15.61 -10.16 -9.81
N ALA A 15 16.17 -10.99 -8.92
CA ALA A 15 16.36 -12.42 -9.18
C ALA A 15 15.04 -13.17 -9.40
N ARG A 16 13.92 -12.59 -8.94
CA ARG A 16 12.54 -13.02 -9.19
C ARG A 16 11.65 -11.78 -9.35
N LEU A 17 10.83 -11.76 -10.40
CA LEU A 17 9.76 -10.78 -10.58
C LEU A 17 8.45 -11.48 -10.24
N GLU A 18 7.83 -11.08 -9.13
CA GLU A 18 6.46 -11.43 -8.80
C GLU A 18 5.59 -10.20 -9.08
N ALA A 19 4.47 -10.41 -9.77
CA ALA A 19 3.58 -9.35 -10.18
C ALA A 19 2.17 -9.66 -9.67
N ILE A 20 1.55 -8.66 -9.06
CA ILE A 20 0.15 -8.71 -8.65
C ILE A 20 -0.60 -7.77 -9.56
N TRP A 21 -1.56 -8.32 -10.30
CA TRP A 21 -2.46 -7.56 -11.16
C TRP A 21 -3.74 -7.29 -10.39
N MET A 22 -4.10 -6.02 -10.27
CA MET A 22 -5.33 -5.59 -9.61
C MET A 22 -5.86 -4.31 -10.25
N THR A 23 -7.16 -4.13 -10.19
CA THR A 23 -7.85 -2.90 -10.54
C THR A 23 -7.70 -1.84 -9.44
N SER A 24 -7.95 -0.57 -9.76
CA SER A 24 -7.96 0.51 -8.76
C SER A 24 -8.99 0.27 -7.65
N ARG A 25 -10.10 -0.44 -7.94
CA ARG A 25 -11.09 -0.82 -6.94
C ARG A 25 -10.54 -1.85 -5.96
N GLU A 26 -9.96 -2.93 -6.47
CA GLU A 26 -9.36 -3.98 -5.64
C GLU A 26 -8.21 -3.43 -4.78
N LEU A 27 -7.39 -2.54 -5.33
CA LEU A 27 -6.36 -1.85 -4.54
C LEU A 27 -6.97 -1.09 -3.36
N ASN A 28 -8.05 -0.35 -3.58
CA ASN A 28 -8.72 0.39 -2.52
C ASN A 28 -9.29 -0.54 -1.44
N GLU A 29 -9.94 -1.63 -1.84
CA GLU A 29 -10.45 -2.65 -0.91
C GLU A 29 -9.31 -3.25 -0.07
N MET A 30 -8.18 -3.59 -0.70
CA MET A 30 -7.01 -4.12 -0.01
C MET A 30 -6.36 -3.11 0.94
N VAL A 31 -6.38 -1.82 0.62
CA VAL A 31 -5.93 -0.74 1.51
C VAL A 31 -6.86 -0.60 2.71
N GLU A 32 -8.17 -0.72 2.53
CA GLU A 32 -9.15 -0.63 3.62
C GLU A 32 -8.95 -1.74 4.64
N VAL A 33 -8.82 -2.98 4.17
CA VAL A 33 -8.55 -4.15 5.01
C VAL A 33 -7.09 -4.28 5.44
N LYS A 34 -6.21 -3.37 5.00
CA LYS A 34 -4.80 -3.26 5.41
C LYS A 34 -4.02 -4.55 5.14
N THR A 35 -4.16 -5.09 3.93
CA THR A 35 -3.44 -6.28 3.50
C THR A 35 -1.92 -6.03 3.55
N GLY A 36 -1.18 -6.88 4.28
CA GLY A 36 0.24 -6.66 4.60
C GLY A 36 1.13 -6.36 3.40
N PHE A 37 1.05 -7.16 2.33
CA PHE A 37 1.89 -6.95 1.15
C PHE A 37 1.58 -5.63 0.40
N VAL A 38 0.31 -5.18 0.40
CA VAL A 38 -0.09 -3.90 -0.20
C VAL A 38 0.42 -2.75 0.65
N MET A 39 0.32 -2.87 1.98
CA MET A 39 0.88 -1.87 2.89
C MET A 39 2.39 -1.73 2.70
N ASP A 40 3.13 -2.83 2.70
CA ASP A 40 4.58 -2.79 2.52
C ASP A 40 4.94 -2.22 1.14
N ALA A 41 4.22 -2.61 0.08
CA ALA A 41 4.44 -2.07 -1.27
C ALA A 41 4.18 -0.55 -1.36
N LEU A 42 3.13 -0.02 -0.73
CA LEU A 42 2.80 1.41 -0.80
C LEU A 42 3.71 2.27 0.10
N LEU A 43 4.13 1.73 1.25
CA LEU A 43 4.89 2.47 2.24
C LEU A 43 6.40 2.39 1.99
N GLU A 44 6.91 1.23 1.58
CA GLU A 44 8.35 0.99 1.40
C GLU A 44 8.76 0.84 -0.08
N GLY A 45 7.79 0.53 -0.95
CA GLY A 45 8.05 0.36 -2.37
C GLY A 45 8.39 1.68 -3.08
N LYS A 46 8.99 1.54 -4.26
CA LYS A 46 9.25 2.65 -5.19
C LYS A 46 8.25 2.62 -6.33
N PHE A 47 7.54 3.71 -6.54
CA PHE A 47 6.64 3.85 -7.68
C PHE A 47 7.44 4.17 -8.93
N LEU A 48 7.32 3.32 -9.94
CA LEU A 48 8.00 3.50 -11.23
C LEU A 48 7.13 4.30 -12.21
N ILE A 49 5.84 4.02 -12.23
CA ILE A 49 4.83 4.69 -13.05
C ILE A 49 3.55 4.74 -12.20
N ASP A 50 2.91 5.91 -12.14
CA ASP A 50 1.65 6.11 -11.44
C ASP A 50 0.80 7.13 -12.21
N ASP A 51 -0.49 6.87 -12.34
CA ASP A 51 -1.50 7.77 -12.93
C ASP A 51 -2.23 8.62 -11.87
N GLY A 52 -1.86 8.45 -10.60
CA GLY A 52 -2.50 9.07 -9.45
C GLY A 52 -3.20 8.05 -8.55
N THR A 53 -3.42 6.83 -9.02
CA THR A 53 -4.05 5.75 -8.26
C THR A 53 -3.19 5.35 -7.05
N LEU A 54 -1.89 5.10 -7.24
CA LEU A 54 -1.01 4.58 -6.19
C LEU A 54 -0.74 5.64 -5.12
N ILE A 55 -0.47 6.89 -5.53
CA ILE A 55 -0.26 7.97 -4.56
C ILE A 55 -1.51 8.29 -3.75
N THR A 56 -2.70 8.18 -4.36
CA THR A 56 -3.97 8.36 -3.65
C THR A 56 -4.20 7.25 -2.64
N ALA A 57 -3.99 6.00 -3.05
CA ALA A 57 -4.06 4.84 -2.17
C ALA A 57 -3.08 4.94 -0.98
N LYS A 58 -1.84 5.38 -1.25
CA LYS A 58 -0.82 5.62 -0.21
C LYS A 58 -1.29 6.67 0.80
N LYS A 59 -1.79 7.82 0.34
CA LYS A 59 -2.30 8.89 1.23
C LYS A 59 -3.47 8.42 2.08
N LYS A 60 -4.39 7.63 1.49
CA LYS A 60 -5.53 7.03 2.22
C LYS A 60 -5.02 6.08 3.31
N LEU A 61 -4.05 5.23 2.99
CA LEU A 61 -3.41 4.33 3.95
C LEU A 61 -2.72 5.09 5.08
N GLU A 62 -1.89 6.09 4.77
CA GLU A 62 -1.19 6.91 5.77
C GLU A 62 -2.17 7.64 6.70
N THR A 63 -3.27 8.15 6.15
CA THR A 63 -4.34 8.79 6.94
C THR A 63 -5.00 7.79 7.87
N SER A 64 -5.38 6.62 7.36
CA SER A 64 -6.00 5.56 8.17
C SER A 64 -5.07 5.10 9.30
N LEU A 65 -3.77 4.93 9.02
CA LEU A 65 -2.79 4.52 10.03
C LEU A 65 -2.59 5.57 11.12
N LYS A 66 -2.60 6.87 10.74
CA LYS A 66 -2.55 7.96 11.72
C LYS A 66 -3.78 7.98 12.63
N MET A 67 -4.98 7.82 12.06
CA MET A 67 -6.22 7.75 12.84
C MET A 67 -6.20 6.57 13.80
N LEU A 68 -5.67 5.43 13.37
CA LEU A 68 -5.57 4.22 14.17
C LEU A 68 -4.40 4.21 15.15
N HIS A 69 -3.65 5.32 15.27
CA HIS A 69 -2.44 5.40 16.09
C HIS A 69 -1.46 4.24 15.83
N ALA A 70 -1.37 3.81 14.57
CA ALA A 70 -0.59 2.63 14.19
C ALA A 70 0.90 2.88 14.37
N ILE A 71 1.59 1.91 14.96
CA ILE A 71 3.02 1.95 15.27
C ILE A 71 3.74 0.96 14.36
N ARG A 72 4.76 1.44 13.63
CA ARG A 72 5.66 0.55 12.86
C ARG A 72 6.61 -0.14 13.82
N LEU A 73 6.53 -1.47 13.86
CA LEU A 73 7.49 -2.34 14.53
C LEU A 73 8.47 -2.91 13.50
N SER A 74 9.55 -3.52 13.97
CA SER A 74 10.56 -4.15 13.11
C SER A 74 10.04 -5.34 12.29
N HIS A 75 8.87 -5.90 12.64
CA HIS A 75 8.31 -7.11 12.04
C HIS A 75 6.91 -6.90 11.47
N GLY A 76 6.41 -5.66 11.46
CA GLY A 76 5.04 -5.38 11.01
C GLY A 76 4.45 -4.11 11.60
N TRP A 77 3.13 -3.98 11.47
CA TRP A 77 2.36 -2.87 12.01
C TRP A 77 1.61 -3.31 13.26
N PHE A 78 1.68 -2.50 14.31
CA PHE A 78 0.87 -2.66 15.51
C PHE A 78 -0.20 -1.58 15.56
N ILE A 79 -1.46 -1.99 15.75
CA ILE A 79 -2.59 -1.09 15.91
C ILE A 79 -3.10 -1.28 17.35
N PRO A 80 -3.07 -0.23 18.20
CA PRO A 80 -3.60 -0.30 19.56
C PRO A 80 -5.07 -0.74 19.56
N ARG A 81 -5.45 -1.58 20.53
CA ARG A 81 -6.81 -2.14 20.62
C ARG A 81 -7.86 -1.05 20.81
N ASP A 82 -7.56 -0.03 21.62
CA ASP A 82 -8.47 1.07 21.89
C ASP A 82 -8.78 1.88 20.61
N SER A 83 -7.81 1.98 19.69
CA SER A 83 -8.00 2.62 18.38
C SER A 83 -8.78 1.76 17.39
N LEU A 84 -8.88 0.44 17.60
CA LEU A 84 -9.76 -0.40 16.78
C LEU A 84 -11.23 -0.09 17.06
N GLU A 85 -11.59 0.22 18.31
CA GLU A 85 -12.96 0.58 18.68
C GLU A 85 -13.40 1.92 18.06
N GLU A 86 -12.48 2.86 17.86
CA GLU A 86 -12.72 4.14 17.17
C GLU A 86 -13.09 3.98 15.68
N VAL A 87 -12.74 2.84 15.07
CA VAL A 87 -13.02 2.55 13.65
C VAL A 87 -14.07 1.44 13.49
N ILE A 88 -14.30 0.63 14.53
CA ILE A 88 -15.33 -0.41 14.59
C ILE A 88 -16.63 0.11 15.23
N SER A 89 -16.69 1.36 15.72
CA SER A 89 -17.97 1.98 16.03
C SER A 89 -18.80 2.06 14.75
N PHE A 90 -19.65 1.06 14.53
CA PHE A 90 -20.68 1.09 13.53
C PHE A 90 -21.51 2.35 13.81
N ASP A 91 -21.50 3.29 12.87
CA ASP A 91 -22.52 4.34 12.83
C ASP A 91 -23.88 3.64 12.71
N CYS A 92 -24.49 3.38 13.86
CA CYS A 92 -25.89 3.01 13.99
C CYS A 92 -26.71 4.32 13.96
N HIS A 93 -26.76 4.99 12.83
CA HIS A 93 -27.71 6.08 12.58
C HIS A 93 -28.34 5.97 11.19
#